data_AF-A0A2B5XQ95-F1
#
_entry.id   AF-A0A2B5XQ95-F1
#
_cell.length_a   1.000
_cell.length_b   1.000
_cell.length_c   1.000
_cell.angle_alpha   90.00
_cell.angle_beta   90.00
_cell.angle_gamma   90.00
#
_symmetry.space_group_name_H-M   'P 1'
#
loop_
_entity.id
_entity.type
_entity.pdbx_description
1 polymer ?
#
loop_
_entity_poly.entity_id
_entity_poly.type
_entity_poly.pdbx_seq_one_letter_code
_entity_poly.pdbx_strand_id
1 'polypeptide(L)'
;MDVEVLHAGMLTTVQDLGRFHYQQYGVPVGGAMDKNALRLINMLVGNEENEAGLEMTIMGPKLLLKKTTLLAIGGADLEPLLNGERIPLWRPILAEEGSMLCFGKAKRGCRAYVTFAGGIHIDHTMGSKSTYMRAAIGGIEGRMLKKGDYFQIGTHAEMASRFIQNLQKEERIKTKWAIRNNVLPKYKKHPKLRVITDFEYNQFTERSKESFFMKEYKVSNYADRMGYRFDGEVLNREIEQEILSSPVTFGTIQVPNGGQPIILMADRQTTGGYPRIGNVISVDLPLLAQLKPGDYVTFEKVSIEEAEQLYIEQEENMKLLKKFIALRS
;
A
#
# COMPACT_ATOMS: atom_id res chain seq x y z
N MET A 1 21.54 -12.95 -10.70
CA MET A 1 20.12 -12.67 -10.98
C MET A 1 19.37 -13.53 -9.99
N ASP A 2 18.79 -12.92 -8.97
CA ASP A 2 18.53 -13.61 -7.70
C ASP A 2 17.06 -14.02 -7.60
N VAL A 3 16.18 -13.32 -8.32
CA VAL A 3 14.77 -13.65 -8.45
C VAL A 3 14.38 -13.62 -9.92
N GLU A 4 13.69 -14.66 -10.38
CA GLU A 4 13.10 -14.75 -11.72
C GLU A 4 11.57 -14.78 -11.64
N VAL A 5 10.90 -14.00 -12.49
CA VAL A 5 9.45 -13.93 -12.59
C VAL A 5 8.97 -14.97 -13.59
N LEU A 6 8.39 -16.08 -13.10
CA LEU A 6 7.80 -17.11 -13.96
C LEU A 6 6.38 -16.72 -14.42
N HIS A 7 5.64 -16.04 -13.54
CA HIS A 7 4.35 -15.43 -13.84
C HIS A 7 4.23 -14.12 -13.07
N ALA A 8 3.69 -13.07 -13.70
CA ALA A 8 3.64 -11.74 -13.11
C ALA A 8 2.41 -11.45 -12.22
N GLY A 9 1.44 -12.36 -12.18
CA GLY A 9 0.14 -12.08 -11.57
C GLY A 9 -0.73 -11.15 -12.42
N MET A 10 -1.74 -10.54 -11.81
CA MET A 10 -2.64 -9.60 -12.50
C MET A 10 -2.00 -8.22 -12.68
N LEU A 11 -1.47 -7.67 -11.59
CA LEU A 11 -0.73 -6.40 -11.59
C LEU A 11 0.25 -6.45 -10.43
N THR A 12 1.54 -6.58 -10.75
CA THR A 12 2.63 -6.54 -9.77
C THR A 12 3.67 -5.52 -10.19
N THR A 13 4.04 -4.65 -9.27
CA THR A 13 4.99 -3.54 -9.50
C THR A 13 5.95 -3.41 -8.33
N VAL A 14 7.14 -2.89 -8.59
CA VAL A 14 8.07 -2.49 -7.52
C VAL A 14 7.57 -1.18 -6.91
N GLN A 15 7.43 -1.14 -5.58
CA GLN A 15 6.95 0.01 -4.83
C GLN A 15 7.77 0.22 -3.56
N ASP A 16 8.23 1.43 -3.34
CA ASP A 16 8.75 1.95 -2.06
C ASP A 16 7.73 2.94 -1.44
N LEU A 17 8.16 3.92 -0.64
CA LEU A 17 7.26 4.93 -0.05
C LEU A 17 6.94 6.13 -0.95
N GLY A 18 7.61 6.23 -2.09
CA GLY A 18 7.36 7.21 -3.15
C GLY A 18 8.53 8.17 -3.43
N ARG A 19 8.34 8.99 -4.45
CA ARG A 19 9.24 10.02 -4.98
C ARG A 19 8.81 11.41 -4.51
N PHE A 20 9.30 11.80 -3.35
CA PHE A 20 9.01 13.10 -2.75
C PHE A 20 9.78 14.24 -3.45
N HIS A 21 9.31 15.48 -3.30
CA HIS A 21 9.92 16.72 -3.82
C HIS A 21 9.74 17.04 -5.32
N TYR A 22 9.08 16.16 -6.09
CA TYR A 22 8.86 16.35 -7.53
C TYR A 22 7.43 16.75 -7.93
N GLN A 23 6.49 16.87 -6.97
CA GLN A 23 5.09 17.23 -7.27
C GLN A 23 4.93 18.59 -7.93
N GLN A 24 5.80 19.55 -7.61
CA GLN A 24 5.84 20.87 -8.26
C GLN A 24 6.13 20.80 -9.76
N TYR A 25 6.76 19.71 -10.23
CA TYR A 25 7.05 19.43 -11.64
C TYR A 25 6.00 18.52 -12.30
N GLY A 26 4.86 18.29 -11.63
CA GLY A 26 3.79 17.42 -12.16
C GLY A 26 4.00 15.92 -11.94
N VAL A 27 5.05 15.52 -11.21
CA VAL A 27 5.33 14.09 -10.94
C VAL A 27 4.62 13.65 -9.66
N PRO A 28 3.77 12.61 -9.70
CA PRO A 28 3.10 12.10 -8.51
C PRO A 28 4.09 11.42 -7.57
N VAL A 29 3.79 11.43 -6.27
CA VAL A 29 4.61 10.74 -5.25
C VAL A 29 4.64 9.24 -5.50
N GLY A 30 3.55 8.61 -5.94
CA GLY A 30 3.48 7.16 -6.12
C GLY A 30 3.70 6.41 -4.81
N GLY A 31 4.36 5.25 -4.89
CA GLY A 31 4.64 4.40 -3.74
C GLY A 31 3.59 3.32 -3.50
N ALA A 32 3.80 2.55 -2.44
CA ALA A 32 2.84 1.57 -1.97
C ALA A 32 1.50 2.23 -1.63
N MET A 33 0.40 1.59 -2.06
CA MET A 33 -0.95 2.00 -1.70
C MET A 33 -1.23 1.80 -0.20
N ASP A 34 -0.74 0.69 0.36
CA ASP A 34 -0.69 0.43 1.81
C ASP A 34 0.76 0.54 2.29
N LYS A 35 1.16 1.76 2.64
CA LYS A 35 2.52 2.06 3.11
C LYS A 35 2.85 1.33 4.41
N ASN A 36 1.87 1.13 5.29
CA ASN A 36 2.08 0.51 6.59
C ASN A 36 2.39 -0.98 6.45
N ALA A 37 1.71 -1.67 5.53
CA ALA A 37 2.04 -3.06 5.21
C ALA A 37 3.49 -3.19 4.73
N LEU A 38 3.90 -2.34 3.78
CA LEU A 38 5.26 -2.37 3.23
C LEU A 38 6.32 -2.08 4.30
N ARG A 39 6.18 -0.99 5.06
CA ARG A 39 7.10 -0.62 6.15
C ARG A 39 7.29 -1.78 7.13
N LEU A 40 6.18 -2.40 7.52
CA LEU A 40 6.18 -3.46 8.51
C LEU A 40 6.95 -4.69 8.05
N ILE A 41 6.73 -5.14 6.82
CA ILE A 41 7.44 -6.31 6.29
C ILE A 41 8.91 -6.02 5.97
N ASN A 42 9.26 -4.78 5.63
CA ASN A 42 10.67 -4.37 5.52
C ASN A 42 11.39 -4.53 6.86
N MET A 43 10.80 -4.05 7.96
CA MET A 43 11.41 -4.19 9.29
C MET A 43 11.59 -5.67 9.68
N LEU A 44 10.64 -6.54 9.32
CA LEU A 44 10.73 -7.98 9.62
C LEU A 44 11.96 -8.66 8.99
N VAL A 45 12.42 -8.17 7.84
CA VAL A 45 13.60 -8.71 7.15
C VAL A 45 14.86 -7.89 7.39
N GLY A 46 14.80 -6.91 8.29
CA GLY A 46 15.94 -6.04 8.63
C GLY A 46 16.25 -4.96 7.61
N ASN A 47 15.34 -4.67 6.69
CA ASN A 47 15.46 -3.54 5.76
C ASN A 47 15.09 -2.22 6.45
N GLU A 48 15.51 -1.11 5.84
CA GLU A 48 14.92 0.18 6.14
C GLU A 48 13.43 0.20 5.75
N GLU A 49 12.63 0.96 6.50
CA GLU A 49 11.18 1.01 6.35
C GLU A 49 10.74 1.45 4.94
N ASN A 50 11.57 2.27 4.29
CA ASN A 50 11.32 2.81 2.96
C ASN A 50 11.89 1.97 1.81
N GLU A 51 12.46 0.80 2.08
CA GLU A 51 12.96 -0.06 1.01
C GLU A 51 11.82 -0.58 0.12
N ALA A 52 12.13 -0.85 -1.15
CA ALA A 52 11.16 -1.32 -2.11
C ALA A 52 10.80 -2.80 -1.92
N GLY A 53 9.51 -3.09 -2.08
CA GLY A 53 8.97 -4.44 -2.21
C GLY A 53 8.15 -4.58 -3.48
N LEU A 54 7.64 -5.78 -3.71
CA LEU A 54 6.64 -6.01 -4.76
C LEU A 54 5.25 -5.76 -4.20
N GLU A 55 4.53 -4.78 -4.75
CA GLU A 55 3.09 -4.63 -4.55
C GLU A 55 2.35 -5.48 -5.58
N MET A 56 1.44 -6.35 -5.14
CA MET A 56 0.63 -7.22 -5.99
C MET A 56 -0.86 -7.02 -5.74
N THR A 57 -1.64 -6.91 -6.82
CA THR A 57 -3.09 -6.60 -6.78
C THR A 57 -3.91 -7.82 -7.19
N ILE A 58 -4.84 -8.26 -6.33
CA ILE A 58 -5.81 -9.37 -6.50
C ILE A 58 -5.23 -10.77 -6.74
N MET A 59 -4.22 -10.91 -7.60
CA MET A 59 -3.54 -12.16 -7.90
C MET A 59 -2.04 -11.87 -8.09
N GLY A 60 -1.21 -12.55 -7.32
CA GLY A 60 0.23 -12.28 -7.24
C GLY A 60 1.07 -13.12 -8.21
N PRO A 61 2.40 -12.91 -8.21
CA PRO A 61 3.31 -13.57 -9.12
C PRO A 61 3.64 -15.01 -8.70
N LYS A 62 4.35 -15.72 -9.60
CA LYS A 62 5.15 -16.90 -9.26
C LYS A 62 6.61 -16.55 -9.49
N LEU A 63 7.42 -16.67 -8.44
CA LEU A 63 8.82 -16.24 -8.40
C LEU A 63 9.72 -17.43 -8.08
N LEU A 64 10.76 -17.61 -8.88
CA LEU A 64 11.85 -18.55 -8.59
C LEU A 64 12.98 -17.80 -7.88
N LEU A 65 13.32 -18.22 -6.67
CA LEU A 65 14.39 -17.64 -5.87
C LEU A 65 15.67 -18.42 -6.14
N LYS A 66 16.65 -17.77 -6.79
CA LYS A 66 17.94 -18.34 -7.20
C LYS A 66 19.05 -18.08 -6.19
N LYS A 67 18.68 -17.65 -4.98
CA LYS A 67 19.60 -17.33 -3.89
C LYS A 67 18.85 -17.49 -2.57
N THR A 68 19.46 -18.14 -1.58
CA THR A 68 18.90 -18.21 -0.23
C THR A 68 18.69 -16.80 0.31
N THR A 69 17.48 -16.50 0.74
CA THR A 69 17.08 -15.18 1.20
C THR A 69 16.01 -15.25 2.30
N LEU A 70 15.96 -14.20 3.12
CA LEU A 70 14.89 -13.99 4.08
C LEU A 70 13.86 -13.06 3.45
N LEU A 71 12.57 -13.42 3.51
CA LEU A 71 11.47 -12.64 2.97
C LEU A 71 10.37 -12.45 4.01
N ALA A 72 9.52 -11.44 3.81
CA ALA A 72 8.30 -11.26 4.59
C ALA A 72 7.16 -10.82 3.68
N ILE A 73 5.94 -11.23 4.03
CA ILE A 73 4.73 -10.97 3.25
C ILE A 73 3.69 -10.31 4.14
N GLY A 74 3.00 -9.30 3.62
CA GLY A 74 2.00 -8.53 4.35
C GLY A 74 0.90 -8.01 3.43
N GLY A 75 -0.06 -7.28 4.00
CA GLY A 75 -1.26 -6.83 3.30
C GLY A 75 -2.34 -7.92 3.23
N ALA A 76 -3.00 -8.00 2.09
CA ALA A 76 -4.01 -9.01 1.78
C ALA A 76 -3.45 -10.44 1.83
N ASP A 77 -4.29 -11.41 2.22
CA ASP A 77 -3.95 -12.83 2.15
C ASP A 77 -4.24 -13.36 0.74
N LEU A 78 -3.18 -13.44 -0.07
CA LEU A 78 -3.18 -14.06 -1.39
C LEU A 78 -2.72 -15.52 -1.34
N GLU A 79 -2.88 -16.18 -0.19
CA GLU A 79 -2.53 -17.59 0.01
C GLU A 79 -1.11 -17.94 -0.44
N PRO A 80 -0.08 -17.25 0.09
CA PRO A 80 1.28 -17.48 -0.35
C PRO A 80 1.74 -18.91 -0.05
N LEU A 81 2.36 -19.52 -1.05
CA LEU A 81 2.95 -20.85 -0.98
C LEU A 81 4.46 -20.74 -1.23
N LEU A 82 5.26 -21.44 -0.43
CA LEU A 82 6.68 -21.67 -0.68
C LEU A 82 6.88 -23.15 -0.93
N ASN A 83 7.37 -23.53 -2.11
CA ASN A 83 7.53 -24.93 -2.52
C ASN A 83 6.24 -25.76 -2.41
N GLY A 84 5.09 -25.12 -2.63
CA GLY A 84 3.76 -25.75 -2.55
C GLY A 84 3.14 -25.73 -1.15
N GLU A 85 3.87 -25.35 -0.11
CA GLU A 85 3.36 -25.27 1.26
C GLU A 85 2.96 -23.86 1.68
N ARG A 86 1.84 -23.74 2.40
CA ARG A 86 1.33 -22.43 2.83
C ARG A 86 2.22 -21.79 3.90
N ILE A 87 2.65 -20.57 3.64
CA ILE A 87 3.46 -19.76 4.57
C ILE A 87 2.62 -18.65 5.23
N PRO A 88 2.94 -18.26 6.48
CA PRO A 88 2.21 -17.21 7.17
C PRO A 88 2.62 -15.82 6.69
N LEU A 89 1.69 -14.87 6.80
CA LEU A 89 1.96 -13.44 6.69
C LEU A 89 2.64 -12.89 7.96
N TRP A 90 3.23 -11.70 7.86
CA TRP A 90 3.74 -10.89 8.96
C TRP A 90 4.79 -11.60 9.82
N ARG A 91 5.62 -12.43 9.18
CA ARG A 91 6.76 -13.12 9.79
C ARG A 91 7.95 -13.16 8.82
N PRO A 92 9.19 -13.20 9.33
CA PRO A 92 10.35 -13.54 8.52
C PRO A 92 10.29 -15.02 8.12
N ILE A 93 10.44 -15.27 6.82
CA ILE A 93 10.40 -16.57 6.17
C ILE A 93 11.73 -16.80 5.47
N LEU A 94 12.40 -17.90 5.77
CA LEU A 94 13.59 -18.34 5.06
C LEU A 94 13.16 -19.07 3.79
N ALA A 95 13.68 -18.62 2.65
CA ALA A 95 13.57 -19.32 1.38
C ALA A 95 14.97 -19.69 0.91
N GLU A 96 15.21 -20.99 0.76
CA GLU A 96 16.48 -21.51 0.25
C GLU A 96 16.58 -21.29 -1.27
N GLU A 97 17.80 -21.32 -1.80
CA GLU A 97 18.04 -21.33 -3.23
C GLU A 97 17.24 -22.44 -3.93
N GLY A 98 16.66 -22.09 -5.08
CA GLY A 98 15.75 -22.95 -5.84
C GLY A 98 14.29 -22.89 -5.37
N SER A 99 13.98 -22.17 -4.29
CA SER A 99 12.61 -22.11 -3.78
C SER A 99 11.65 -21.39 -4.73
N MET A 100 10.44 -21.92 -4.81
CA MET A 100 9.34 -21.37 -5.59
C MET A 100 8.35 -20.65 -4.69
N LEU A 101 8.27 -19.32 -4.78
CA LEU A 101 7.28 -18.51 -4.10
C LEU A 101 6.09 -18.24 -5.03
N CYS A 102 4.90 -18.72 -4.67
CA CYS A 102 3.68 -18.56 -5.44
C CYS A 102 2.62 -17.81 -4.66
N PHE A 103 1.87 -16.96 -5.34
CA PHE A 103 0.68 -16.30 -4.80
C PHE A 103 -0.56 -16.73 -5.58
N GLY A 104 -1.64 -16.96 -4.85
CA GLY A 104 -2.97 -17.21 -5.40
C GLY A 104 -3.78 -15.93 -5.56
N LYS A 105 -5.11 -16.08 -5.46
CA LYS A 105 -6.08 -14.99 -5.48
C LYS A 105 -6.32 -14.47 -4.06
N ALA A 106 -6.55 -13.17 -3.92
CA ALA A 106 -6.85 -12.54 -2.64
C ALA A 106 -8.15 -13.12 -2.03
N LYS A 107 -8.06 -13.66 -0.81
CA LYS A 107 -9.24 -14.09 -0.02
C LYS A 107 -9.94 -12.92 0.64
N ARG A 108 -9.15 -11.97 1.15
CA ARG A 108 -9.59 -10.74 1.82
C ARG A 108 -8.60 -9.62 1.50
N GLY A 109 -9.09 -8.40 1.38
CA GLY A 109 -8.31 -7.27 0.91
C GLY A 109 -8.12 -7.26 -0.61
N CYS A 110 -7.18 -6.43 -1.07
CA CYS A 110 -6.92 -6.19 -2.49
C CYS A 110 -5.43 -6.28 -2.82
N ARG A 111 -4.55 -5.79 -1.92
CA ARG A 111 -3.11 -5.65 -2.18
C ARG A 111 -2.27 -6.38 -1.16
N ALA A 112 -1.37 -7.23 -1.64
CA ALA A 112 -0.31 -7.81 -0.83
C ALA A 112 1.05 -7.23 -1.20
N TYR A 113 2.00 -7.44 -0.31
CA TYR A 113 3.37 -6.99 -0.45
C TYR A 113 4.31 -8.12 -0.09
N VAL A 114 5.43 -8.23 -0.80
CA VAL A 114 6.57 -9.07 -0.41
C VAL A 114 7.85 -8.26 -0.49
N THR A 115 8.69 -8.40 0.54
CA THR A 115 10.03 -7.81 0.62
C THR A 115 11.06 -8.90 0.85
N PHE A 116 12.28 -8.64 0.39
CA PHE A 116 13.44 -9.51 0.53
C PHE A 116 14.48 -8.79 1.38
N ALA A 117 15.20 -9.49 2.25
CA ALA A 117 16.29 -8.93 3.02
C ALA A 117 17.37 -8.38 2.07
N GLY A 118 17.74 -7.11 2.24
CA GLY A 118 18.61 -6.37 1.33
C GLY A 118 17.87 -5.60 0.22
N GLY A 119 16.55 -5.76 0.12
CA GLY A 119 15.71 -5.02 -0.80
C GLY A 119 15.85 -5.45 -2.27
N ILE A 120 15.04 -4.84 -3.13
CA ILE A 120 15.13 -5.02 -4.58
C ILE A 120 16.23 -4.08 -5.10
N HIS A 121 17.28 -4.63 -5.69
CA HIS A 121 18.41 -3.86 -6.21
C HIS A 121 18.11 -3.38 -7.63
N ILE A 122 17.62 -2.14 -7.71
CA ILE A 122 17.36 -1.39 -8.94
C ILE A 122 17.71 0.09 -8.73
N ASP A 123 17.89 0.80 -9.84
CA ASP A 123 18.19 2.24 -9.83
C ASP A 123 17.03 3.06 -9.26
N HIS A 124 17.40 4.17 -8.60
CA HIS A 124 16.43 5.15 -8.15
C HIS A 124 16.12 6.11 -9.31
N THR A 125 14.84 6.33 -9.58
CA THR A 125 14.38 7.40 -10.47
C THR A 125 13.71 8.47 -9.62
N MET A 126 14.30 9.67 -9.61
CA MET A 126 13.84 10.79 -8.77
C MET A 126 13.80 10.41 -7.28
N GLY A 127 14.87 9.78 -6.79
CA GLY A 127 15.01 9.39 -5.39
C GLY A 127 14.11 8.23 -4.93
N SER A 128 13.49 7.49 -5.86
CA SER A 128 12.57 6.39 -5.55
C SER A 128 12.68 5.24 -6.55
N LYS A 129 12.50 4.03 -6.04
CA LYS A 129 12.36 2.75 -6.77
C LYS A 129 10.93 2.46 -7.21
N SER A 130 9.94 3.28 -6.81
CA SER A 130 8.52 3.04 -7.10
C SER A 130 8.20 3.06 -8.58
N THR A 131 7.26 2.24 -9.02
CA THR A 131 6.81 2.22 -10.42
C THR A 131 5.65 3.20 -10.61
N TYR A 132 5.78 4.14 -11.54
CA TYR A 132 4.67 4.96 -12.04
C TYR A 132 4.41 4.64 -13.53
N MET A 133 3.43 3.76 -13.75
CA MET A 133 3.21 3.12 -15.06
C MET A 133 2.78 4.08 -16.16
N ARG A 134 2.00 5.12 -15.83
CA ARG A 134 1.43 6.03 -16.83
C ARG A 134 2.50 6.83 -17.57
N ALA A 135 3.65 7.05 -16.96
CA ALA A 135 4.79 7.75 -17.57
C ALA A 135 6.02 6.86 -17.74
N ALA A 136 5.90 5.54 -17.50
CA ALA A 136 7.01 4.59 -17.54
C ALA A 136 8.22 5.01 -16.66
N ILE A 137 7.97 5.40 -15.40
CA ILE A 137 9.01 5.91 -14.48
C ILE A 137 9.27 4.93 -13.34
N GLY A 138 10.55 4.63 -13.08
CA GLY A 138 11.01 3.84 -11.94
C GLY A 138 10.64 2.36 -11.99
N GLY A 139 10.95 1.62 -10.93
CA GLY A 139 10.73 0.18 -10.90
C GLY A 139 11.53 -0.56 -11.97
N ILE A 140 10.95 -1.65 -12.50
CA ILE A 140 11.54 -2.39 -13.63
C ILE A 140 10.92 -1.83 -14.91
N GLU A 141 11.73 -1.03 -15.63
CA GLU A 141 11.36 -0.40 -16.91
C GLU A 141 10.07 0.45 -16.85
N GLY A 142 9.69 0.98 -15.68
CA GLY A 142 8.49 1.82 -15.57
C GLY A 142 7.17 1.06 -15.70
N ARG A 143 7.16 -0.27 -15.64
CA ARG A 143 5.99 -1.09 -15.96
C ARG A 143 5.70 -2.15 -14.90
N MET A 144 4.55 -2.81 -15.03
CA MET A 144 4.29 -4.05 -14.31
C MET A 144 5.29 -5.14 -14.70
N LEU A 145 5.50 -6.07 -13.78
CA LEU A 145 6.32 -7.27 -14.05
C LEU A 145 5.74 -8.06 -15.22
N LYS A 146 6.62 -8.78 -15.91
CA LYS A 146 6.32 -9.72 -16.98
C LYS A 146 7.06 -11.03 -16.74
N LYS A 147 6.57 -12.10 -17.37
CA LYS A 147 7.28 -13.39 -17.38
C LYS A 147 8.66 -13.19 -18.00
N GLY A 148 9.69 -13.75 -17.35
CA GLY A 148 11.08 -13.66 -17.77
C GLY A 148 11.82 -12.45 -17.20
N ASP A 149 11.12 -11.51 -16.54
CA ASP A 149 11.81 -10.45 -15.79
C ASP A 149 12.64 -11.06 -14.66
N TYR A 150 13.75 -10.41 -14.33
CA TYR A 150 14.62 -10.78 -13.22
C TYR A 150 15.07 -9.53 -12.47
N PHE A 151 15.41 -9.70 -11.20
CA PHE A 151 16.06 -8.65 -10.41
C PHE A 151 17.08 -9.24 -9.44
N GLN A 152 17.98 -8.39 -8.97
CA GLN A 152 18.94 -8.74 -7.94
C GLN A 152 18.39 -8.35 -6.56
N ILE A 153 18.81 -9.06 -5.52
CA ILE A 153 18.55 -8.68 -4.14
C ILE A 153 19.80 -7.98 -3.63
N GLY A 154 19.63 -6.85 -2.94
CA GLY A 154 20.74 -6.10 -2.39
C GLY A 154 21.44 -6.81 -1.22
N THR A 155 22.43 -6.15 -0.63
CA THR A 155 23.11 -6.65 0.56
C THR A 155 22.20 -6.51 1.78
N HIS A 156 21.99 -7.60 2.51
CA HIS A 156 21.14 -7.59 3.70
C HIS A 156 21.92 -7.18 4.96
N ALA A 157 21.20 -6.63 5.94
CA ALA A 157 21.76 -6.28 7.24
C ALA A 157 22.12 -7.51 8.08
N GLU A 158 23.00 -7.34 9.07
CA GLU A 158 23.43 -8.42 9.99
C GLU A 158 22.25 -9.12 10.67
N MET A 159 21.20 -8.36 10.99
CA MET A 159 19.92 -8.87 11.51
C MET A 159 19.39 -10.03 10.68
N ALA A 160 19.36 -9.87 9.35
CA ALA A 160 18.87 -10.90 8.45
C ALA A 160 19.81 -12.11 8.40
N SER A 161 21.13 -11.90 8.46
CA SER A 161 22.10 -12.98 8.52
C SER A 161 21.88 -13.87 9.75
N ARG A 162 21.63 -13.26 10.93
CA ARG A 162 21.31 -14.01 12.15
C ARG A 162 20.02 -14.80 12.01
N PHE A 163 18.97 -14.22 11.44
CA PHE A 163 17.73 -14.95 11.18
C PHE A 163 17.94 -16.13 10.24
N ILE A 164 18.66 -15.95 9.14
CA ILE A 164 18.96 -17.03 8.18
C ILE A 164 19.71 -18.17 8.89
N GLN A 165 20.81 -17.86 9.59
CA GLN A 165 21.61 -18.85 10.32
C GLN A 165 20.81 -19.62 11.36
N ASN A 166 20.00 -18.91 12.16
CA ASN A 166 19.17 -19.53 13.19
C ASN A 166 18.09 -20.45 12.59
N LEU A 167 17.44 -20.00 11.51
CA LEU A 167 16.40 -20.77 10.84
C LEU A 167 16.96 -22.01 10.14
N GLN A 168 18.13 -21.91 9.53
CA GLN A 168 18.85 -23.05 8.95
C GLN A 168 19.26 -24.06 10.02
N LYS A 169 19.88 -23.59 11.12
CA LYS A 169 20.30 -24.45 12.23
C LYS A 169 19.13 -25.19 12.88
N GLU A 170 17.97 -24.55 12.98
CA GLU A 170 16.76 -25.17 13.53
C GLU A 170 15.94 -25.97 12.49
N GLU A 171 16.37 -26.02 11.23
CA GLU A 171 15.64 -26.63 10.10
C GLU A 171 14.20 -26.09 9.95
N ARG A 172 14.03 -24.77 10.10
CA ARG A 172 12.72 -24.11 10.10
C ARG A 172 12.64 -23.03 9.04
N ILE A 173 11.53 -23.00 8.30
CA ILE A 173 11.29 -21.98 7.27
C ILE A 173 10.82 -20.62 7.84
N LYS A 174 10.51 -20.51 9.14
CA LYS A 174 9.90 -19.32 9.74
C LYS A 174 10.25 -19.12 11.21
N THR A 175 10.24 -17.88 11.68
CA THR A 175 10.49 -17.59 13.11
C THR A 175 9.37 -18.14 14.03
N LYS A 176 9.70 -18.37 15.31
CA LYS A 176 8.74 -18.85 16.34
C LYS A 176 7.78 -17.74 16.77
N TRP A 177 8.26 -16.50 16.78
CA TRP A 177 7.49 -15.33 17.15
C TRP A 177 6.73 -14.76 15.95
N ALA A 178 5.78 -13.88 16.23
CA ALA A 178 5.03 -13.15 15.23
C ALA A 178 4.63 -11.78 15.78
N ILE A 179 4.33 -10.84 14.90
CA ILE A 179 3.69 -9.60 15.31
C ILE A 179 2.29 -9.94 15.86
N ARG A 180 1.95 -9.37 17.01
CA ARG A 180 0.62 -9.57 17.61
C ARG A 180 -0.45 -8.95 16.73
N ASN A 181 -1.57 -9.66 16.59
CA ASN A 181 -2.67 -9.29 15.71
C ASN A 181 -3.33 -7.93 16.05
N ASN A 182 -3.20 -7.45 17.29
CA ASN A 182 -3.75 -6.15 17.69
C ASN A 182 -2.99 -4.94 17.12
N VAL A 183 -1.73 -5.13 16.70
CA VAL A 183 -0.89 -4.10 16.07
C VAL A 183 -0.95 -4.17 14.54
N LEU A 184 -1.43 -5.29 13.99
CA LEU A 184 -1.59 -5.44 12.55
C LEU A 184 -2.76 -4.60 12.03
N PRO A 185 -2.68 -4.10 10.78
CA PRO A 185 -3.78 -3.41 10.13
C PRO A 185 -5.06 -4.25 10.15
N LYS A 186 -6.16 -3.66 10.64
CA LYS A 186 -7.46 -4.34 10.75
C LYS A 186 -8.28 -4.12 9.49
N TYR A 187 -7.91 -4.81 8.41
CA TYR A 187 -8.63 -4.70 7.14
C TYR A 187 -10.08 -5.19 7.25
N LYS A 188 -11.02 -4.39 6.74
CA LYS A 188 -12.46 -4.66 6.74
C LYS A 188 -13.01 -4.49 5.33
N LYS A 189 -14.09 -5.21 5.00
CA LYS A 189 -14.82 -5.03 3.73
C LYS A 189 -15.66 -3.75 3.69
N HIS A 190 -16.02 -3.24 4.87
CA HIS A 190 -16.85 -2.05 5.08
C HIS A 190 -16.18 -1.15 6.14
N PRO A 191 -15.01 -0.55 5.85
CA PRO A 191 -14.37 0.34 6.81
C PRO A 191 -15.15 1.66 6.92
N LYS A 192 -15.15 2.20 8.14
CA LYS A 192 -15.50 3.60 8.39
C LYS A 192 -14.21 4.40 8.27
N LEU A 193 -14.13 5.28 7.28
CA LEU A 193 -12.97 6.12 6.99
C LEU A 193 -13.17 7.48 7.64
N ARG A 194 -12.21 7.91 8.46
CA ARG A 194 -12.24 9.22 9.10
C ARG A 194 -11.73 10.30 8.15
N VAL A 195 -12.43 11.43 8.12
CA VAL A 195 -12.28 12.51 7.14
C VAL A 195 -12.24 13.85 7.86
N ILE A 196 -11.22 14.65 7.53
CA ILE A 196 -11.20 16.07 7.86
C ILE A 196 -11.90 16.82 6.71
N THR A 197 -12.79 17.75 7.01
CA THR A 197 -13.46 18.57 5.98
C THR A 197 -12.48 19.52 5.30
N ASP A 198 -12.64 19.74 4.00
CA ASP A 198 -11.72 20.55 3.17
C ASP A 198 -12.34 21.91 2.80
N PHE A 199 -11.59 22.76 2.09
CA PHE A 199 -11.93 24.14 1.78
C PHE A 199 -13.32 24.32 1.13
N GLU A 200 -13.70 23.42 0.22
CA GLU A 200 -14.99 23.53 -0.49
C GLU A 200 -16.14 22.81 0.23
N TYR A 201 -15.94 22.28 1.45
CA TYR A 201 -16.97 21.58 2.21
C TYR A 201 -18.25 22.40 2.37
N ASN A 202 -18.13 23.69 2.67
CA ASN A 202 -19.28 24.57 2.88
C ASN A 202 -20.05 24.90 1.60
N GLN A 203 -19.53 24.55 0.42
CA GLN A 203 -20.20 24.77 -0.87
C GLN A 203 -21.19 23.66 -1.21
N PHE A 204 -21.19 22.55 -0.47
CA PHE A 204 -22.16 21.46 -0.63
C PHE A 204 -23.46 21.77 0.12
N THR A 205 -24.59 21.27 -0.39
CA THR A 205 -25.88 21.42 0.31
C THR A 205 -25.85 20.71 1.65
N GLU A 206 -26.60 21.19 2.64
CA GLU A 206 -26.70 20.52 3.96
C GLU A 206 -27.12 19.05 3.83
N ARG A 207 -28.08 18.75 2.95
CA ARG A 207 -28.46 17.37 2.63
C ARG A 207 -27.28 16.53 2.12
N SER A 208 -26.44 17.08 1.25
CA SER A 208 -25.26 16.36 0.72
C SER A 208 -24.22 16.14 1.81
N LYS A 209 -24.00 17.12 2.68
CA LYS A 209 -23.10 16.99 3.85
C LYS A 209 -23.58 15.87 4.78
N GLU A 210 -24.86 15.85 5.13
CA GLU A 210 -25.47 14.79 5.94
C GLU A 210 -25.37 13.42 5.27
N SER A 211 -25.77 13.32 3.99
CA SER A 211 -25.69 12.08 3.23
C SER A 211 -24.27 11.54 3.09
N PHE A 212 -23.26 12.40 2.94
CA PHE A 212 -21.86 11.99 2.88
C PHE A 212 -21.41 11.22 4.13
N PHE A 213 -21.84 11.64 5.33
CA PHE A 213 -21.45 11.00 6.58
C PHE A 213 -22.42 9.92 7.06
N MET A 214 -23.65 9.86 6.55
CA MET A 214 -24.67 8.88 6.97
C MET A 214 -24.84 7.68 6.02
N LYS A 215 -24.48 7.81 4.75
CA LYS A 215 -24.70 6.76 3.74
C LYS A 215 -23.45 5.94 3.46
N GLU A 216 -23.68 4.75 2.91
CA GLU A 216 -22.61 3.89 2.40
C GLU A 216 -22.32 4.22 0.94
N TYR A 217 -21.04 4.14 0.57
CA TYR A 217 -20.54 4.38 -0.78
C TYR A 217 -19.86 3.12 -1.30
N LYS A 218 -20.28 2.63 -2.47
CA LYS A 218 -19.74 1.42 -3.09
C LYS A 218 -18.52 1.75 -3.93
N VAL A 219 -17.43 0.99 -3.80
CA VAL A 219 -16.28 1.11 -4.70
C VAL A 219 -16.68 0.65 -6.10
N SER A 220 -16.57 1.53 -7.08
CA SER A 220 -16.91 1.23 -8.48
C SER A 220 -15.85 0.35 -9.16
N ASN A 221 -16.16 -0.14 -10.37
CA ASN A 221 -15.23 -0.90 -11.22
C ASN A 221 -14.08 -0.06 -11.80
N TYR A 222 -14.12 1.26 -11.65
CA TYR A 222 -13.11 2.19 -12.18
C TYR A 222 -12.06 2.59 -11.14
N ALA A 223 -12.05 1.96 -9.96
CA ALA A 223 -11.07 2.23 -8.91
C ALA A 223 -9.67 1.70 -9.31
N ASP A 224 -8.67 2.58 -9.27
CA ASP A 224 -7.27 2.26 -9.58
C ASP A 224 -6.29 2.95 -8.62
N ARG A 225 -4.99 2.92 -8.94
CA ARG A 225 -3.95 3.58 -8.13
C ARG A 225 -3.98 5.11 -8.22
N MET A 226 -4.67 5.72 -9.19
CA MET A 226 -4.86 7.17 -9.24
C MET A 226 -5.97 7.62 -8.29
N GLY A 227 -7.09 6.89 -8.29
CA GLY A 227 -8.25 7.30 -7.54
C GLY A 227 -9.31 6.22 -7.45
N TYR A 228 -9.95 6.16 -6.28
CA TYR A 228 -11.10 5.29 -6.05
C TYR A 228 -12.36 6.10 -6.32
N ARG A 229 -13.11 5.69 -7.34
CA ARG A 229 -14.43 6.25 -7.66
C ARG A 229 -15.50 5.46 -6.96
N PHE A 230 -16.46 6.15 -6.38
CA PHE A 230 -17.54 5.53 -5.62
C PHE A 230 -18.90 5.75 -6.27
N ASP A 231 -19.77 4.75 -6.13
CA ASP A 231 -21.18 4.82 -6.48
C ASP A 231 -21.99 4.97 -5.18
N GLY A 232 -22.75 6.05 -5.04
CA GLY A 232 -23.57 6.34 -3.86
C GLY A 232 -24.56 7.48 -4.09
N GLU A 233 -24.99 8.13 -3.01
CA GLU A 233 -25.87 9.30 -3.10
C GLU A 233 -25.15 10.46 -3.80
N VAL A 234 -25.85 11.13 -4.72
CA VAL A 234 -25.31 12.26 -5.49
C VAL A 234 -25.13 13.46 -4.58
N LEU A 235 -23.90 13.95 -4.48
CA LEU A 235 -23.56 15.12 -3.69
C LEU A 235 -23.69 16.38 -4.56
N ASN A 236 -24.56 17.29 -4.12
CA ASN A 236 -24.88 18.53 -4.83
C ASN A 236 -24.22 19.73 -4.15
N ARG A 237 -23.85 20.71 -4.97
CA ARG A 237 -23.32 22.00 -4.51
C ARG A 237 -24.40 23.06 -4.52
N GLU A 238 -24.34 23.98 -3.56
CA GLU A 238 -25.12 25.22 -3.57
C GLU A 238 -24.48 26.26 -4.51
N ILE A 239 -23.16 26.18 -4.69
CA ILE A 239 -22.37 27.12 -5.48
C ILE A 239 -21.72 26.36 -6.63
N GLU A 240 -22.18 26.60 -7.87
CA GLU A 240 -21.63 25.99 -9.10
C GLU A 240 -20.45 26.78 -9.69
N GLN A 241 -19.65 27.44 -8.85
CA GLN A 241 -18.47 28.14 -9.32
C GLN A 241 -17.37 27.16 -9.74
N GLU A 242 -16.68 27.51 -10.84
CA GLU A 242 -15.46 26.83 -11.26
C GLU A 242 -14.40 26.95 -10.17
N ILE A 243 -13.72 25.84 -9.89
CA ILE A 243 -12.64 25.79 -8.90
C ILE A 243 -11.32 25.91 -9.66
N LEU A 244 -10.52 26.91 -9.27
CA LEU A 244 -9.15 27.01 -9.76
C LEU A 244 -8.36 25.77 -9.37
N SER A 245 -7.60 25.23 -10.31
CA SER A 245 -6.74 24.08 -10.07
C SER A 245 -5.80 24.34 -8.89
N SER A 246 -5.89 23.50 -7.87
CA SER A 246 -5.10 23.61 -6.63
C SER A 246 -4.39 22.30 -6.30
N PRO A 247 -3.35 22.32 -5.44
CA PRO A 247 -2.65 21.10 -5.04
C PRO A 247 -3.58 20.10 -4.34
N VAL A 248 -3.35 18.82 -4.60
CA VAL A 248 -4.11 17.71 -3.99
C VAL A 248 -3.18 16.69 -3.32
N THR A 249 -3.71 16.03 -2.29
CA THR A 249 -2.96 15.12 -1.42
C THR A 249 -3.53 13.70 -1.45
N PHE A 250 -2.78 12.75 -0.89
CA PHE A 250 -3.21 11.37 -0.83
C PHE A 250 -4.39 11.31 0.16
N GLY A 251 -5.56 10.87 -0.31
CA GLY A 251 -6.78 10.87 0.49
C GLY A 251 -7.74 12.01 0.17
N THR A 252 -7.39 12.96 -0.71
CA THR A 252 -8.30 14.06 -1.07
C THR A 252 -9.56 13.50 -1.71
N ILE A 253 -10.72 13.95 -1.24
CA ILE A 253 -12.04 13.51 -1.72
C ILE A 253 -12.61 14.59 -2.62
N GLN A 254 -12.48 14.38 -3.93
CA GLN A 254 -13.00 15.27 -4.96
C GLN A 254 -14.42 14.86 -5.35
N VAL A 255 -15.28 15.85 -5.62
CA VAL A 255 -16.64 15.62 -6.12
C VAL A 255 -16.82 16.33 -7.47
N PRO A 256 -16.69 15.62 -8.61
CA PRO A 256 -16.97 16.18 -9.93
C PRO A 256 -18.46 16.54 -10.10
N ASN A 257 -18.81 17.17 -11.23
CA ASN A 257 -20.18 17.60 -11.53
C ASN A 257 -21.23 16.47 -11.50
N GLY A 258 -20.83 15.21 -11.67
CA GLY A 258 -21.72 14.06 -11.51
C GLY A 258 -22.08 13.72 -10.05
N GLY A 259 -21.53 14.44 -9.08
CA GLY A 259 -21.81 14.31 -7.64
C GLY A 259 -21.28 13.03 -6.97
N GLN A 260 -20.61 12.14 -7.72
CA GLN A 260 -20.02 10.92 -7.20
C GLN A 260 -18.60 11.18 -6.67
N PRO A 261 -18.29 10.84 -5.42
CA PRO A 261 -16.99 11.16 -4.83
C PRO A 261 -15.86 10.29 -5.41
N ILE A 262 -14.68 10.90 -5.53
CA ILE A 262 -13.43 10.26 -5.95
C ILE A 262 -12.38 10.52 -4.86
N ILE A 263 -11.85 9.45 -4.25
CA ILE A 263 -10.73 9.57 -3.31
C ILE A 263 -9.42 9.37 -4.06
N LEU A 264 -8.55 10.38 -4.04
CA LEU A 264 -7.28 10.37 -4.73
C LEU A 264 -6.24 9.48 -4.02
N MET A 265 -5.53 8.65 -4.78
CA MET A 265 -4.67 7.59 -4.27
C MET A 265 -3.17 7.84 -4.54
N ALA A 266 -2.33 6.80 -4.51
CA ALA A 266 -0.86 6.92 -4.57
C ALA A 266 -0.36 7.57 -5.87
N ASP A 267 -0.97 7.25 -7.01
CA ASP A 267 -0.59 7.72 -8.35
C ASP A 267 -1.44 8.92 -8.82
N ARG A 268 -2.15 9.58 -7.90
CA ARG A 268 -3.00 10.75 -8.21
C ARG A 268 -2.21 11.87 -8.90
N GLN A 269 -2.91 12.65 -9.69
CA GLN A 269 -2.46 13.96 -10.18
C GLN A 269 -1.97 14.89 -9.05
N THR A 270 -1.07 15.82 -9.37
CA THR A 270 -0.48 16.75 -8.37
C THR A 270 -1.40 17.93 -8.07
N THR A 271 -2.23 18.32 -9.03
CA THR A 271 -3.24 19.37 -8.92
C THR A 271 -4.59 18.90 -9.43
N GLY A 272 -5.67 19.51 -8.99
CA GLY A 272 -7.02 19.24 -9.48
C GLY A 272 -7.94 20.44 -9.34
N GLY A 273 -8.93 20.52 -10.24
CA GLY A 273 -9.93 21.60 -10.30
C GLY A 273 -11.34 21.15 -9.90
N TYR A 274 -11.47 20.04 -9.17
CA TYR A 274 -12.75 19.61 -8.62
C TYR A 274 -12.88 20.03 -7.15
N PRO A 275 -14.09 20.40 -6.70
CA PRO A 275 -14.34 20.78 -5.32
C PRO A 275 -14.05 19.60 -4.38
N ARG A 276 -13.44 19.89 -3.24
CA ARG A 276 -13.05 18.90 -2.25
C ARG A 276 -14.00 18.96 -1.06
N ILE A 277 -14.66 17.84 -0.77
CA ILE A 277 -15.54 17.75 0.41
C ILE A 277 -14.74 17.43 1.68
N GLY A 278 -13.58 16.78 1.54
CA GLY A 278 -12.77 16.36 2.67
C GLY A 278 -11.47 15.68 2.23
N ASN A 279 -10.70 15.26 3.22
CA ASN A 279 -9.49 14.47 3.06
C ASN A 279 -9.49 13.30 4.06
N VAL A 280 -9.33 12.07 3.57
CA VAL A 280 -9.17 10.89 4.42
C VAL A 280 -7.89 11.02 5.22
N ILE A 281 -7.95 10.77 6.53
CA ILE A 281 -6.77 10.86 7.39
C ILE A 281 -5.75 9.78 7.04
N SER A 282 -4.46 10.11 7.17
CA SER A 282 -3.35 9.25 6.72
C SER A 282 -3.40 7.83 7.27
N VAL A 283 -3.83 7.67 8.52
CA VAL A 283 -3.88 6.37 9.22
C VAL A 283 -4.94 5.42 8.67
N ASP A 284 -5.95 5.93 7.96
CA ASP A 284 -7.06 5.15 7.38
C ASP A 284 -6.84 4.81 5.89
N LEU A 285 -5.88 5.47 5.22
CA LEU A 285 -5.55 5.19 3.81
C LEU A 285 -5.18 3.73 3.52
N PRO A 286 -4.43 3.01 4.40
CA PRO A 286 -4.23 1.57 4.27
C PRO A 286 -5.52 0.75 4.21
N LEU A 287 -6.57 1.15 4.91
CA LEU A 287 -7.86 0.46 4.88
C LEU A 287 -8.52 0.62 3.51
N LEU A 288 -8.49 1.84 2.97
CA LEU A 288 -8.98 2.15 1.63
C LEU A 288 -8.20 1.40 0.54
N ALA A 289 -6.88 1.30 0.67
CA ALA A 289 -6.01 0.55 -0.25
C ALA A 289 -6.33 -0.95 -0.33
N GLN A 290 -7.08 -1.50 0.63
CA GLN A 290 -7.49 -2.92 0.62
C GLN A 290 -8.89 -3.16 0.05
N LEU A 291 -9.63 -2.11 -0.32
CA LEU A 291 -10.93 -2.28 -0.93
C LEU A 291 -10.80 -2.62 -2.42
N LYS A 292 -11.74 -3.42 -2.89
CA LYS A 292 -11.90 -3.84 -4.30
C LYS A 292 -13.29 -3.40 -4.80
N PRO A 293 -13.50 -3.36 -6.12
CA PRO A 293 -14.82 -3.09 -6.68
C PRO A 293 -15.90 -3.96 -6.04
N GLY A 294 -17.01 -3.32 -5.65
CA GLY A 294 -18.10 -3.95 -4.93
C GLY A 294 -18.02 -3.96 -3.40
N ASP A 295 -16.87 -3.63 -2.81
CA ASP A 295 -16.80 -3.31 -1.37
C ASP A 295 -17.44 -1.94 -1.09
N TYR A 296 -17.68 -1.60 0.17
CA TYR A 296 -18.32 -0.33 0.55
C TYR A 296 -17.49 0.40 1.61
N VAL A 297 -17.73 1.70 1.75
CA VAL A 297 -17.18 2.54 2.82
C VAL A 297 -18.27 3.39 3.44
N THR A 298 -18.06 3.76 4.70
CA THR A 298 -18.75 4.88 5.35
C THR A 298 -17.73 5.92 5.77
N PHE A 299 -18.19 7.15 6.00
CA PHE A 299 -17.33 8.26 6.39
C PHE A 299 -17.66 8.76 7.78
N GLU A 300 -16.65 9.24 8.49
CA GLU A 300 -16.76 9.89 9.79
C GLU A 300 -16.03 11.23 9.78
N LYS A 301 -16.70 12.28 10.22
CA LYS A 301 -16.04 13.58 10.38
C LYS A 301 -15.18 13.56 11.65
N VAL A 302 -13.92 13.96 11.52
CA VAL A 302 -12.99 14.14 12.65
C VAL A 302 -12.33 15.52 12.57
N SER A 303 -11.77 15.97 13.70
CA SER A 303 -10.97 17.20 13.73
C SER A 303 -9.54 16.94 13.22
N ILE A 304 -8.82 18.02 12.90
CA ILE A 304 -7.41 17.92 12.53
C ILE A 304 -6.57 17.43 13.71
N GLU A 305 -6.88 17.87 14.92
CA GLU A 305 -6.19 17.49 16.16
C GLU A 305 -6.34 15.99 16.45
N GLU A 306 -7.55 15.44 16.25
CA GLU A 306 -7.78 14.00 16.38
C GLU A 306 -6.96 13.21 15.34
N ALA A 307 -6.94 13.68 14.09
CA ALA A 307 -6.17 13.05 13.02
C ALA A 307 -4.66 13.06 13.29
N GLU A 308 -4.14 14.16 13.82
CA GLU A 308 -2.74 14.31 14.23
C GLU A 308 -2.39 13.36 15.38
N GLN A 309 -3.23 13.30 16.42
CA GLN A 309 -3.03 12.37 17.55
C GLN A 309 -2.96 10.92 17.09
N LEU A 310 -3.90 10.50 16.23
CA LEU A 310 -3.91 9.15 15.67
C LEU A 310 -2.67 8.85 14.82
N TYR A 311 -2.19 9.83 14.07
CA TYR A 311 -0.97 9.70 13.28
C TYR A 311 0.27 9.54 14.18
N ILE A 312 0.40 10.36 15.22
CA ILE A 312 1.49 10.26 16.20
C ILE A 312 1.48 8.89 16.89
N GLU A 313 0.30 8.46 17.37
CA GLU A 313 0.14 7.14 18.01
C GLU A 313 0.57 5.99 17.07
N GLN A 314 0.19 6.07 15.78
CA GLN A 314 0.61 5.08 14.79
C GLN A 314 2.13 5.05 14.60
N GLU A 315 2.79 6.20 14.51
CA GLU A 315 4.24 6.29 14.35
C GLU A 315 4.99 5.81 15.60
N GLU A 316 4.50 6.13 16.80
CA GLU A 316 5.05 5.63 18.06
C GLU A 316 4.95 4.11 18.15
N ASN A 317 3.79 3.54 17.80
CA ASN A 317 3.59 2.10 17.72
C ASN A 317 4.54 1.45 16.71
N MET A 318 4.76 2.07 15.54
CA MET A 318 5.69 1.57 14.53
C MET A 318 7.14 1.57 15.05
N LYS A 319 7.57 2.65 15.70
CA LYS A 319 8.91 2.76 16.32
C LYS A 319 9.11 1.70 17.41
N LEU A 320 8.11 1.48 18.25
CA LEU A 320 8.16 0.47 19.30
C LEU A 320 8.27 -0.94 18.69
N LEU A 321 7.52 -1.21 17.62
CA LEU A 321 7.56 -2.48 16.92
C LEU A 321 8.93 -2.74 16.27
N LYS A 322 9.55 -1.72 15.67
CA LYS A 322 10.93 -1.78 15.14
C LYS A 322 11.92 -2.23 16.21
N LYS A 323 11.83 -1.64 17.41
CA LYS A 323 12.66 -2.02 18.56
C LYS A 323 12.42 -3.48 18.98
N PHE A 324 11.16 -3.91 19.05
CA PHE A 324 10.86 -5.30 19.40
C PHE A 324 11.37 -6.31 18.37
N ILE A 325 11.30 -6.01 17.07
CA ILE A 325 11.84 -6.87 16.02
C ILE A 325 13.36 -6.99 16.16
N ALA A 326 14.06 -5.88 16.41
CA ALA A 326 15.50 -5.87 16.62
C ALA A 326 15.95 -6.66 17.88
N LEU A 327 15.11 -6.74 18.92
CA LEU A 327 15.38 -7.56 20.10
C LEU A 327 15.18 -9.07 19.86
N ARG A 328 14.55 -9.46 18.75
CA ARG A 328 14.27 -10.85 18.40
C ARG A 328 15.29 -11.45 17.42
N SER A 329 16.22 -10.64 16.91
CA SER A 329 17.26 -11.02 15.94
C SER A 329 18.59 -11.37 16.57
#